data_AF-A0A7X7P170-F1
#
_entry.id   AF-A0A7X7P170-F1
#
_cell.length_a   1.000
_cell.length_b   1.000
_cell.length_c   1.000
_cell.angle_alpha   90.00
_cell.angle_beta   90.00
_cell.angle_gamma   90.00
#
_symmetry.space_group_name_H-M   'P 1'
#
loop_
_entity.id
_entity.type
_entity.pdbx_description
1 polymer ?
#
loop_
_entity_poly.entity_id
_entity_poly.type
_entity_poly.pdbx_seq_one_letter_code
_entity_poly.pdbx_strand_id
1 'polypeptide(L)'
;MKIGIINTNRHSLVYEFSDKRLVKLEKQNPLCRTVKGILDYLPYRGDMDLESISWVTDIGYRLTRQYEPDFIFLGYSTPYVISMFSSQSMKAIRQKVFEEVYRFINNSAYLPIIVGCGSTVQCENVIDLSFLDGVVLTGNMGPVYAGLYNPSERDLKYLENHESIQMLVSRERMKSIWERENLLSKNLPDFLLVANRGSIFGTAPSAKPEIFRVNNRDNLVPVYSPEPVSYITDIAPLISRYIKQENRKVALIVLEGIGMDDFQ
;
A
#
# COMPACT_ATOMS: atom_id res chain seq x y z
N MET A 1 -19.74 16.11 10.20
CA MET A 1 -19.84 14.65 10.04
C MET A 1 -18.69 14.17 9.16
N LYS A 2 -17.88 13.22 9.61
CA LYS A 2 -16.78 12.64 8.83
C LYS A 2 -17.22 11.26 8.33
N ILE A 3 -17.45 11.11 7.03
CA ILE A 3 -18.01 9.89 6.45
C ILE A 3 -16.98 9.21 5.58
N GLY A 4 -16.86 7.89 5.70
CA GLY A 4 -16.13 7.03 4.76
C GLY A 4 -17.12 6.16 3.98
N ILE A 5 -16.97 6.08 2.66
CA ILE A 5 -17.77 5.20 1.81
C ILE A 5 -16.83 4.19 1.18
N ILE A 6 -17.09 2.91 1.41
CA ILE A 6 -16.39 1.80 0.74
C ILE A 6 -17.38 1.25 -0.27
N ASN A 7 -17.10 1.39 -1.57
CA ASN A 7 -17.92 0.78 -2.61
C ASN A 7 -17.13 -0.30 -3.32
N THR A 8 -17.70 -1.50 -3.35
CA THR A 8 -17.24 -2.64 -4.13
C THR A 8 -18.35 -2.97 -5.13
N ASN A 9 -18.04 -3.65 -6.23
CA ASN A 9 -19.06 -4.09 -7.20
C ASN A 9 -20.21 -4.92 -6.57
N ARG A 10 -20.03 -5.42 -5.35
CA ARG A 10 -21.00 -6.24 -4.63
C ARG A 10 -21.77 -5.46 -3.56
N HIS A 11 -21.11 -4.53 -2.86
CA HIS A 11 -21.68 -3.81 -1.72
C HIS A 11 -21.09 -2.41 -1.57
N SER A 12 -21.93 -1.45 -1.16
CA SER A 12 -21.50 -0.16 -0.66
C SER A 12 -21.75 -0.08 0.85
N LEU A 13 -20.70 0.20 1.63
CA LEU A 13 -20.76 0.40 3.07
C LEU A 13 -20.44 1.85 3.37
N VAL A 14 -21.16 2.42 4.34
CA VAL A 14 -20.93 3.79 4.80
C VAL A 14 -20.62 3.79 6.28
N TYR A 15 -19.56 4.48 6.66
CA TYR A 15 -19.02 4.55 8.01
C TYR A 15 -18.96 5.99 8.48
N GLU A 16 -19.25 6.22 9.76
CA GLU A 16 -18.89 7.46 10.42
C GLU A 16 -17.53 7.28 11.13
N PHE A 17 -16.57 8.12 10.76
CA PHE A 17 -15.18 7.99 11.22
C PHE A 17 -14.98 8.24 12.72
N SER A 18 -15.87 8.96 13.40
CA SER A 18 -15.73 9.22 14.84
C SER A 18 -15.94 7.95 15.67
N ASP A 19 -16.86 7.10 15.26
CA ASP A 19 -17.35 5.99 16.11
C ASP A 19 -17.10 4.61 15.49
N LYS A 20 -16.54 4.55 14.26
CA LYS A 20 -16.37 3.34 13.44
C LYS A 20 -17.65 2.53 13.25
N ARG A 21 -18.82 3.13 13.50
CA ARG A 21 -20.13 2.51 13.35
C ARG A 21 -20.51 2.49 11.88
N LEU A 22 -21.03 1.34 11.44
CA LEU A 22 -21.76 1.24 10.18
C LEU A 22 -22.98 2.14 10.28
N VAL A 23 -22.99 3.21 9.49
CA VAL A 23 -24.16 4.07 9.40
C VAL A 23 -24.94 3.59 8.19
N LYS A 24 -26.16 3.11 8.42
CA LYS A 24 -27.17 3.12 7.37
C LYS A 24 -27.51 4.59 7.12
N LEU A 25 -26.69 5.28 6.33
CA LEU A 25 -27.04 6.62 5.91
C LEU A 25 -28.28 6.45 5.03
N GLU A 26 -29.43 6.77 5.61
CA GLU A 26 -30.62 7.03 4.83
C GLU A 26 -30.25 7.98 3.70
N LYS A 27 -30.85 7.74 2.54
CA LYS A 27 -30.62 8.35 1.21
C LYS A 27 -30.54 9.89 1.15
N GLN A 28 -30.58 10.61 2.27
CA GLN A 28 -30.78 12.04 2.37
C GLN A 28 -29.49 12.88 2.34
N ASN A 29 -28.31 12.36 2.74
CA ASN A 29 -27.09 13.16 2.70
C ASN A 29 -26.65 13.46 1.24
N PRO A 30 -26.57 14.74 0.81
CA PRO A 30 -26.17 15.09 -0.55
C PRO A 30 -24.78 14.58 -0.94
N LEU A 31 -23.80 14.63 -0.04
CA LEU A 31 -22.44 14.14 -0.30
C LEU A 31 -22.43 12.63 -0.53
N CYS A 32 -23.21 11.86 0.25
CA CYS A 32 -23.33 10.42 0.03
C CYS A 32 -23.97 10.11 -1.33
N ARG A 33 -24.96 10.90 -1.76
CA ARG A 33 -25.56 10.76 -3.10
C ARG A 33 -24.57 11.09 -4.21
N THR A 34 -23.78 12.16 -4.06
CA THR A 34 -22.73 12.52 -5.01
C THR A 34 -21.68 11.42 -5.12
N VAL A 35 -21.09 11.00 -4.00
CA VAL A 35 -20.04 9.97 -3.99
C VAL A 35 -20.57 8.63 -4.52
N LYS A 36 -21.80 8.23 -4.12
CA LYS A 36 -22.42 7.03 -4.67
C LYS A 36 -22.66 7.15 -6.18
N GLY A 37 -23.14 8.29 -6.67
CA GLY A 37 -23.32 8.55 -8.09
C GLY A 37 -22.02 8.46 -8.90
N ILE A 38 -20.89 8.90 -8.33
CA ILE A 38 -19.56 8.74 -8.92
C ILE A 38 -19.19 7.24 -9.04
N LEU A 39 -19.36 6.50 -7.96
CA LEU A 39 -18.94 5.10 -7.87
C LEU A 39 -19.84 4.14 -8.67
N ASP A 40 -21.15 4.43 -8.74
CA ASP A 40 -22.10 3.65 -9.54
C ASP A 40 -21.91 3.90 -11.04
N TYR A 41 -21.39 5.07 -11.43
CA TYR A 41 -21.13 5.40 -12.83
C TYR A 41 -19.98 4.58 -13.42
N LEU A 42 -18.91 4.40 -12.65
CA LEU A 42 -17.73 3.64 -13.08
C LEU A 42 -17.36 2.61 -12.00
N PRO A 43 -17.98 1.42 -12.02
CA PRO A 43 -17.69 0.37 -11.06
C PRO A 43 -16.22 -0.07 -11.09
N TYR A 44 -15.68 -0.46 -9.93
CA TYR A 44 -14.29 -0.87 -9.80
C TYR A 44 -14.03 -2.19 -10.54
N ARG A 45 -13.01 -2.26 -11.39
CA ARG A 45 -12.83 -3.43 -12.28
C ARG A 45 -12.13 -4.62 -11.62
N GLY A 46 -11.42 -4.39 -10.52
CA GLY A 46 -10.67 -5.43 -9.79
C GLY A 46 -9.16 -5.22 -9.85
N ASP A 47 -8.44 -5.77 -8.88
CA ASP A 47 -7.02 -5.46 -8.67
C ASP A 47 -6.09 -5.95 -9.80
N MET A 48 -6.52 -6.97 -10.54
CA MET A 48 -5.76 -7.59 -11.63
C MET A 48 -6.13 -7.07 -13.03
N ASP A 49 -7.18 -6.23 -13.14
CA ASP A 49 -7.61 -5.68 -14.43
C ASP A 49 -6.74 -4.46 -14.79
N LEU A 50 -6.09 -4.47 -15.95
CA LEU A 50 -5.28 -3.35 -16.45
C LEU A 50 -6.07 -2.07 -16.70
N GLU A 51 -7.39 -2.18 -16.90
CA GLU A 51 -8.27 -1.02 -17.00
C GLU A 51 -8.52 -0.36 -15.64
N SER A 52 -8.19 -1.02 -14.52
CA SER A 52 -8.18 -0.38 -13.19
C SER A 52 -7.16 0.76 -13.10
N ILE A 53 -6.10 0.74 -13.90
CA ILE A 53 -5.12 1.84 -13.98
C ILE A 53 -5.79 3.12 -14.51
N SER A 54 -6.51 3.02 -15.64
CA SER A 54 -7.25 4.16 -16.20
C SER A 54 -8.47 4.54 -15.35
N TRP A 55 -9.08 3.54 -14.70
CA TRP A 55 -10.20 3.74 -13.77
C TRP A 55 -9.86 4.69 -12.63
N VAL A 56 -8.67 4.57 -12.01
CA VAL A 56 -8.22 5.46 -10.92
C VAL A 56 -8.25 6.92 -11.39
N THR A 57 -7.70 7.19 -12.57
CA THR A 57 -7.68 8.53 -13.16
C THR A 57 -9.09 9.04 -13.49
N ASP A 58 -9.94 8.19 -14.06
CA ASP A 58 -11.31 8.56 -14.46
C ASP A 58 -12.19 8.87 -13.24
N ILE A 59 -12.06 8.11 -12.15
CA ILE A 59 -12.66 8.44 -10.86
C ILE A 59 -12.09 9.74 -10.31
N GLY A 60 -10.78 9.94 -10.42
CA GLY A 60 -10.10 11.20 -10.08
C GLY A 60 -10.80 12.39 -10.74
N TYR A 61 -10.98 12.38 -12.07
CA TYR A 61 -11.68 13.45 -12.77
C TYR A 61 -13.14 13.64 -12.35
N ARG A 62 -13.83 12.57 -12.00
CA ARG A 62 -15.22 12.69 -11.52
C ARG A 62 -15.27 13.35 -10.16
N LEU A 63 -14.37 12.97 -9.25
CA LEU A 63 -14.21 13.62 -7.96
C LEU A 63 -13.87 15.11 -8.14
N THR A 64 -12.94 15.44 -9.03
CA THR A 64 -12.59 16.85 -9.27
C THR A 64 -13.74 17.67 -9.84
N ARG A 65 -14.60 17.10 -10.70
CA ARG A 65 -15.73 17.82 -11.31
C ARG A 65 -16.98 17.91 -10.44
N GLN A 66 -17.25 16.89 -9.63
CA GLN A 66 -18.53 16.78 -8.90
C GLN A 66 -18.40 17.07 -7.40
N TYR A 67 -17.21 16.90 -6.82
CA TYR A 67 -16.96 17.15 -5.40
C TYR A 67 -15.93 18.27 -5.16
N GLU A 68 -15.06 18.54 -6.13
CA GLU A 68 -14.07 19.63 -6.10
C GLU A 68 -13.14 19.67 -4.87
N PRO A 69 -12.58 18.55 -4.38
CA PRO A 69 -11.85 18.53 -3.12
C PRO A 69 -10.58 19.39 -3.11
N ASP A 70 -10.17 19.88 -1.93
CA ASP A 70 -8.87 20.54 -1.79
C ASP A 70 -7.70 19.54 -1.76
N PHE A 71 -8.00 18.27 -1.45
CA PHE A 71 -7.05 17.17 -1.41
C PHE A 71 -7.62 15.94 -2.09
N ILE A 72 -6.85 15.34 -2.99
CA ILE A 72 -7.15 14.03 -3.58
C ILE A 72 -5.99 13.07 -3.39
N PHE A 73 -6.31 11.83 -3.04
CA PHE A 73 -5.35 10.72 -2.98
C PHE A 73 -5.68 9.72 -4.10
N LEU A 74 -4.72 9.46 -4.98
CA LEU A 74 -4.84 8.49 -6.07
C LEU A 74 -3.81 7.38 -5.87
N GLY A 75 -4.27 6.16 -5.63
CA GLY A 75 -3.41 4.99 -5.46
C GLY A 75 -3.48 4.06 -6.67
N TYR A 76 -2.34 3.84 -7.31
CA TYR A 76 -2.17 2.91 -8.43
C TYR A 76 -1.51 1.62 -7.91
N SER A 77 -2.33 0.70 -7.38
CA SER A 77 -1.88 -0.58 -6.82
C SER A 77 -1.83 -1.74 -7.82
N THR A 78 -2.64 -1.66 -8.90
CA THR A 78 -2.73 -2.69 -9.96
C THR A 78 -1.36 -3.17 -10.47
N PRO A 79 -0.35 -2.32 -10.72
CA PRO A 79 0.96 -2.79 -11.17
C PRO A 79 1.63 -3.73 -10.17
N TYR A 80 1.54 -3.42 -8.87
CA TYR A 80 2.09 -4.27 -7.82
C TYR A 80 1.35 -5.60 -7.73
N VAL A 81 0.02 -5.59 -7.73
CA VAL A 81 -0.79 -6.81 -7.66
C VAL A 81 -0.53 -7.71 -8.86
N ILE A 82 -0.51 -7.14 -10.05
CA ILE A 82 -0.15 -7.87 -11.27
C ILE A 82 1.26 -8.44 -11.18
N SER A 83 2.23 -7.67 -10.70
CA SER A 83 3.62 -8.13 -10.59
C SER A 83 3.75 -9.33 -9.66
N MET A 84 2.91 -9.43 -8.63
CA MET A 84 2.90 -10.56 -7.71
C MET A 84 2.34 -11.83 -8.34
N PHE A 85 1.30 -11.74 -9.19
CA PHE A 85 0.55 -12.91 -9.66
C PHE A 85 0.65 -13.16 -11.16
N SER A 86 1.55 -12.48 -11.86
CA SER A 86 1.79 -12.66 -13.29
C SER A 86 3.28 -12.63 -13.62
N SER A 87 3.69 -13.50 -14.53
CA SER A 87 5.04 -13.53 -15.11
C SER A 87 5.25 -12.49 -16.20
N GLN A 88 4.24 -11.68 -16.53
CA GLN A 88 4.31 -10.73 -17.62
C GLN A 88 5.32 -9.60 -17.34
N SER A 89 5.91 -9.08 -18.41
CA SER A 89 6.81 -7.94 -18.31
C SER A 89 6.08 -6.72 -17.79
N MET A 90 6.62 -6.13 -16.72
CA MET A 90 6.02 -4.97 -16.08
C MET A 90 6.22 -3.65 -16.84
N LYS A 91 7.09 -3.62 -17.86
CA LYS A 91 7.48 -2.38 -18.55
C LYS A 91 6.29 -1.62 -19.13
N ALA A 92 5.44 -2.29 -19.92
CA ALA A 92 4.28 -1.66 -20.55
C ALA A 92 3.22 -1.21 -19.52
N ILE A 93 3.11 -1.93 -18.41
CA ILE A 93 2.16 -1.63 -17.35
C ILE A 93 2.61 -0.40 -16.57
N ARG A 94 3.89 -0.31 -16.25
CA ARG A 94 4.47 0.90 -15.65
C ARG A 94 4.33 2.11 -16.56
N GLN A 95 4.61 1.94 -17.85
CA GLN A 95 4.40 3.01 -18.83
C GLN A 95 2.94 3.49 -18.82
N LYS A 96 1.97 2.58 -18.84
CA LYS A 96 0.54 2.92 -18.75
C LYS A 96 0.20 3.70 -17.47
N VAL A 97 0.81 3.37 -16.33
CA VAL A 97 0.62 4.11 -15.07
C VAL A 97 1.10 5.54 -15.22
N PHE A 98 2.30 5.76 -15.75
CA PHE A 98 2.81 7.11 -15.97
C PHE A 98 1.96 7.89 -16.98
N GLU A 99 1.52 7.26 -18.07
CA GLU A 99 0.60 7.88 -19.04
C GLU A 99 -0.70 8.35 -18.35
N GLU A 100 -1.25 7.55 -17.44
CA GLU A 100 -2.45 7.90 -16.68
C GLU A 100 -2.22 9.01 -15.64
N VAL A 101 -1.06 8.99 -14.96
CA VAL A 101 -0.64 10.07 -14.05
C VAL A 101 -0.46 11.38 -14.81
N TYR A 102 0.26 11.36 -15.94
CA TYR A 102 0.44 12.52 -16.79
C TYR A 102 -0.88 13.01 -17.36
N ARG A 103 -1.77 12.09 -17.76
CA ARG A 103 -3.14 12.44 -18.17
C ARG A 103 -3.81 13.26 -17.06
N PHE A 104 -3.86 12.75 -15.83
CA PHE A 104 -4.48 13.43 -14.69
C PHE A 104 -3.90 14.83 -14.44
N ILE A 105 -2.57 14.94 -14.40
CA ILE A 105 -1.87 16.19 -14.09
C ILE A 105 -2.13 17.24 -15.18
N ASN A 106 -2.00 16.85 -16.46
CA ASN A 106 -2.15 17.78 -17.59
C ASN A 106 -3.59 18.30 -17.76
N ASN A 107 -4.58 17.64 -17.16
CA ASN A 107 -5.99 18.01 -17.29
C ASN A 107 -6.65 18.34 -15.93
N SER A 108 -5.85 18.57 -14.89
CA SER A 108 -6.36 19.01 -13.58
C SER A 108 -5.57 20.22 -13.07
N ALA A 109 -6.19 21.01 -12.19
CA ALA A 109 -5.54 22.15 -11.56
C ALA A 109 -4.80 21.80 -10.25
N TYR A 110 -4.63 20.50 -9.97
CA TYR A 110 -4.04 20.04 -8.71
C TYR A 110 -2.52 20.11 -8.79
N LEU A 111 -1.90 20.56 -7.69
CA LEU A 111 -0.47 20.45 -7.47
C LEU A 111 -0.13 18.98 -7.20
N PRO A 112 0.66 18.30 -8.06
CA PRO A 112 0.97 16.90 -7.86
C PRO A 112 2.12 16.69 -6.87
N ILE A 113 1.96 15.70 -6.01
CA ILE A 113 3.04 15.04 -5.26
C ILE A 113 2.96 13.57 -5.61
N ILE A 114 3.97 13.04 -6.29
CA ILE A 114 3.99 11.66 -6.81
C ILE A 114 5.01 10.85 -6.02
N VAL A 115 4.62 9.67 -5.54
CA VAL A 115 5.46 8.83 -4.68
C VAL A 115 5.45 7.40 -5.22
N GLY A 116 6.62 6.84 -5.51
CA GLY A 116 6.76 5.39 -5.69
C GLY A 116 6.85 4.69 -4.34
N CYS A 117 6.26 3.51 -4.19
CA CYS A 117 6.34 2.75 -2.92
C CYS A 117 7.49 1.73 -2.86
N GLY A 118 8.39 1.78 -3.84
CA GLY A 118 9.49 0.82 -3.97
C GLY A 118 9.23 -0.19 -5.08
N SER A 119 10.33 -0.71 -5.60
CA SER A 119 10.40 -1.72 -6.64
C SER A 119 9.99 -3.09 -6.14
N THR A 120 9.80 -3.99 -7.10
CA THR A 120 9.64 -5.41 -6.85
C THR A 120 10.84 -6.18 -7.40
N VAL A 121 11.12 -7.34 -6.81
CA VAL A 121 12.14 -8.30 -7.27
C VAL A 121 11.49 -9.66 -7.51
N GLN A 122 12.12 -10.50 -8.32
CA GLN A 122 11.67 -11.88 -8.53
C GLN A 122 11.58 -12.62 -7.18
N CYS A 123 10.49 -13.36 -6.98
CA CYS A 123 10.37 -14.29 -5.87
C CYS A 123 11.12 -15.58 -6.25
N GLU A 124 12.13 -15.90 -5.47
CA GLU A 124 13.03 -17.04 -5.68
C GLU A 124 12.75 -18.15 -4.68
N ASN A 125 12.36 -17.79 -3.44
CA ASN A 125 12.20 -18.76 -2.36
C ASN A 125 10.96 -18.48 -1.49
N VAL A 126 10.34 -19.58 -1.03
CA VAL A 126 9.28 -19.56 -0.03
C VAL A 126 9.76 -20.29 1.21
N ILE A 127 9.85 -19.55 2.32
CA ILE A 127 10.30 -20.05 3.62
C ILE A 127 9.08 -20.63 4.35
N ASP A 128 9.03 -21.96 4.46
CA ASP A 128 8.02 -22.65 5.26
C ASP A 128 8.45 -22.64 6.73
N LEU A 129 7.59 -22.16 7.61
CA LEU A 129 7.82 -22.12 9.06
C LEU A 129 6.80 -22.95 9.84
N SER A 130 6.04 -23.81 9.15
CA SER A 130 4.96 -24.60 9.75
C SER A 130 5.40 -25.64 10.78
N PHE A 131 6.68 -26.00 10.80
CA PHE A 131 7.27 -26.97 11.73
C PHE A 131 7.83 -26.34 13.01
N LEU A 132 7.80 -25.01 13.15
CA LEU A 132 8.27 -24.34 14.37
C LEU A 132 7.32 -24.63 15.55
N ASP A 133 7.89 -24.69 16.76
CA ASP A 133 7.08 -24.81 17.98
C ASP A 133 6.35 -23.48 18.28
N GLY A 134 7.01 -22.35 17.99
CA GLY A 134 6.47 -21.01 18.14
C GLY A 134 5.39 -20.64 17.10
N VAL A 135 4.64 -19.58 17.40
CA VAL A 135 3.58 -19.07 16.51
C VAL A 135 4.13 -18.00 15.58
N VAL A 136 3.99 -18.24 14.28
CA VAL A 136 4.35 -17.27 13.24
C VAL A 136 3.11 -16.54 12.73
N LEU A 137 3.15 -15.22 12.75
CA LEU A 137 2.16 -14.36 12.12
C LEU A 137 2.79 -13.61 10.95
N THR A 138 2.18 -13.73 9.78
CA THR A 138 2.63 -13.06 8.56
C THR A 138 1.52 -12.19 7.98
N GLY A 139 1.91 -11.20 7.18
CA GLY A 139 0.96 -10.47 6.33
C GLY A 139 0.44 -11.35 5.19
N ASN A 140 -0.61 -10.86 4.53
CA ASN A 140 -1.07 -11.46 3.28
C ASN A 140 -0.16 -11.03 2.10
N MET A 141 -0.24 -11.75 0.98
CA MET A 141 0.33 -11.35 -0.33
C MET A 141 1.86 -11.17 -0.33
N GLY A 142 2.60 -12.28 -0.16
CA GLY A 142 4.07 -12.29 -0.28
C GLY A 142 4.81 -11.59 0.87
N PRO A 143 4.58 -11.99 2.14
CA PRO A 143 5.16 -11.30 3.29
C PRO A 143 6.68 -11.52 3.37
N VAL A 144 7.45 -10.43 3.29
CA VAL A 144 8.91 -10.41 3.50
C VAL A 144 9.31 -10.23 4.97
N TYR A 145 8.32 -10.01 5.84
CA TYR A 145 8.44 -9.89 7.29
C TYR A 145 7.46 -10.82 7.99
N ALA A 146 7.85 -11.37 9.14
CA ALA A 146 6.98 -12.21 9.97
C ALA A 146 7.23 -11.95 11.45
N GLY A 147 6.16 -11.92 12.26
CA GLY A 147 6.29 -11.90 13.72
C GLY A 147 6.33 -13.31 14.27
N LEU A 148 7.27 -13.60 15.17
CA LEU A 148 7.43 -14.86 15.86
C LEU A 148 7.14 -14.69 17.36
N TYR A 149 6.27 -15.56 17.89
CA TYR A 149 5.82 -15.54 19.28
C TYR A 149 6.12 -16.88 19.96
N ASN A 150 6.60 -16.82 21.20
CA ASN A 150 6.96 -17.95 22.05
C ASN A 150 7.83 -19.02 21.35
N PRO A 151 8.95 -18.65 20.68
CA PRO A 151 9.80 -19.65 20.04
C PRO A 151 10.53 -20.54 21.06
N SER A 152 10.78 -21.79 20.70
CA SER A 152 11.67 -22.66 21.46
C SER A 152 13.16 -22.33 21.18
N GLU A 153 14.08 -22.79 22.03
CA GLU A 153 15.52 -22.66 21.73
C GLU A 153 15.92 -23.36 20.43
N ARG A 154 15.20 -24.43 20.07
CA ARG A 154 15.40 -25.16 18.82
C ARG A 154 14.97 -24.31 17.62
N ASP A 155 13.84 -23.62 17.72
CA ASP A 155 13.37 -22.69 16.68
C ASP A 155 14.43 -21.61 16.43
N LEU A 156 14.94 -20.98 17.49
CA LEU A 156 15.95 -19.92 17.36
C LEU A 156 17.23 -20.41 16.69
N LYS A 157 17.77 -21.57 17.12
CA LYS A 157 18.96 -22.17 16.49
C LYS A 157 18.73 -22.50 15.02
N TYR A 158 17.53 -22.97 14.66
CA TYR A 158 17.19 -23.23 13.28
C TYR A 158 17.15 -21.93 12.46
N LEU A 159 16.44 -20.91 12.95
CA LEU A 159 16.24 -19.65 12.23
C LEU A 159 17.54 -18.85 12.07
N GLU A 160 18.43 -18.85 13.07
CA GLU A 160 19.74 -18.18 13.00
C GLU A 160 20.66 -18.77 11.92
N ASN A 161 20.47 -20.04 11.58
CA ASN A 161 21.26 -20.74 10.57
C ASN A 161 20.53 -20.88 9.21
N HIS A 162 19.33 -20.31 9.06
CA HIS A 162 18.54 -20.47 7.84
C HIS A 162 19.02 -19.51 6.73
N GLU A 163 19.52 -20.04 5.62
CA GLU A 163 20.14 -19.26 4.55
C GLU A 163 19.24 -18.17 3.96
N SER A 164 17.92 -18.40 3.89
CA SER A 164 16.96 -17.42 3.34
C SER A 164 16.45 -16.39 4.36
N ILE A 165 16.89 -16.44 5.62
CA ILE A 165 16.53 -15.45 6.65
C ILE A 165 17.68 -14.46 6.78
N GLN A 166 17.38 -13.18 6.56
CA GLN A 166 18.35 -12.11 6.66
C GLN A 166 18.62 -11.71 8.11
N MET A 167 17.54 -11.56 8.89
CA MET A 167 17.63 -11.03 10.25
C MET A 167 16.57 -11.62 11.16
N LEU A 168 16.99 -11.80 12.42
CA LEU A 168 16.14 -12.06 13.57
C LEU A 168 16.24 -10.84 14.50
N VAL A 169 15.17 -10.04 14.61
CA VAL A 169 15.19 -8.81 15.41
C VAL A 169 14.42 -9.03 16.70
N SER A 170 15.10 -9.04 17.85
CA SER A 170 14.44 -9.25 19.15
C SER A 170 13.47 -8.10 19.50
N ARG A 171 12.53 -8.39 20.39
CA ARG A 171 11.61 -7.39 20.94
C ARG A 171 12.33 -6.19 21.55
N GLU A 172 13.40 -6.41 22.29
CA GLU A 172 14.20 -5.35 22.92
C GLU A 172 14.82 -4.45 21.85
N ARG A 173 15.33 -5.05 20.77
CA ARG A 173 15.89 -4.29 19.64
C ARG A 173 14.80 -3.49 18.93
N MET A 174 13.64 -4.09 18.65
CA MET A 174 12.49 -3.41 18.06
C MET A 174 12.06 -2.20 18.90
N LYS A 175 11.95 -2.38 20.22
CA LYS A 175 11.63 -1.29 21.16
C LYS A 175 12.64 -0.16 21.07
N SER A 176 13.94 -0.47 21.09
CA SER A 176 14.99 0.56 21.02
C SER A 176 14.98 1.38 19.72
N ILE A 177 14.48 0.81 18.62
CA ILE A 177 14.45 1.48 17.30
C ILE A 177 13.12 2.23 17.08
N TRP A 178 12.00 1.67 17.53
CA TRP A 178 10.65 2.14 17.17
C TRP A 178 9.84 2.78 18.29
N GLU A 179 10.25 2.71 19.56
CA GLU A 179 9.58 3.44 20.66
C GLU A 179 9.93 4.93 20.64
N ARG A 180 9.58 5.64 19.56
CA ARG A 180 9.47 7.10 19.61
C ARG A 180 8.12 7.57 20.14
N GLU A 181 7.10 6.73 20.11
CA GLU A 181 5.78 7.02 20.66
C GLU A 181 5.16 5.71 21.19
N ASN A 182 4.45 5.75 22.31
CA ASN A 182 3.84 4.63 23.06
C ASN A 182 2.80 3.78 22.29
N LEU A 183 2.87 3.71 20.96
CA LEU A 183 1.86 3.15 20.06
C LEU A 183 2.03 1.64 19.81
N LEU A 184 3.20 1.05 20.08
CA LEU A 184 3.52 -0.30 19.63
C LEU A 184 3.57 -1.38 20.72
N SER A 185 3.57 -1.03 22.01
CA SER A 185 4.09 -1.93 23.06
C SER A 185 3.24 -3.16 23.39
N LYS A 186 1.94 -3.18 23.10
CA LYS A 186 1.07 -4.27 23.57
C LYS A 186 1.11 -5.55 22.73
N ASN A 187 1.51 -5.48 21.45
CA ASN A 187 1.41 -6.61 20.52
C ASN A 187 2.71 -6.86 19.73
N LEU A 188 3.88 -6.51 20.27
CA LEU A 188 5.14 -6.82 19.58
C LEU A 188 5.45 -8.33 19.66
N PRO A 189 5.87 -8.95 18.56
CA PRO A 189 6.38 -10.32 18.60
C PRO A 189 7.64 -10.40 19.48
N ASP A 190 7.99 -11.61 19.91
CA ASP A 190 9.27 -11.85 20.59
C ASP A 190 10.43 -11.61 19.62
N PHE A 191 10.24 -11.97 18.35
CA PHE A 191 11.16 -11.66 17.26
C PHE A 191 10.43 -11.23 15.99
N LEU A 192 11.00 -10.26 15.28
CA LEU A 192 10.65 -10.00 13.88
C LEU A 192 11.63 -10.74 12.97
N LEU A 193 11.10 -11.60 12.12
CA LEU A 193 11.83 -12.28 11.06
C LEU A 193 11.86 -11.39 9.82
N VAL A 194 13.01 -11.34 9.18
CA VAL A 194 13.23 -10.61 7.93
C VAL A 194 13.76 -11.59 6.89
N ALA A 195 13.01 -11.82 5.82
CA ALA A 195 13.45 -12.69 4.73
C ALA A 195 14.56 -12.01 3.91
N ASN A 196 15.41 -12.81 3.25
CA ASN A 196 16.32 -12.29 2.23
C ASN A 196 15.55 -11.66 1.07
N ARG A 197 16.23 -10.82 0.27
CA ARG A 197 15.62 -10.28 -0.96
C ARG A 197 15.21 -11.44 -1.87
N GLY A 198 14.04 -11.30 -2.52
CA GLY A 198 13.44 -12.37 -3.32
C GLY A 198 12.87 -13.54 -2.52
N SER A 199 12.89 -13.50 -1.19
CA SER A 199 12.32 -14.56 -0.34
C SER A 199 11.08 -14.07 0.41
N ILE A 200 10.12 -14.97 0.65
CA ILE A 200 8.91 -14.68 1.44
C ILE A 200 8.66 -15.76 2.49
N PHE A 201 7.93 -15.39 3.54
CA PHE A 201 7.40 -16.34 4.49
C PHE A 201 6.08 -16.93 3.98
N GLY A 202 5.99 -18.26 3.99
CA GLY A 202 4.88 -19.00 3.44
C GLY A 202 4.39 -20.12 4.36
N THR A 203 3.30 -20.72 3.93
CA THR A 203 2.81 -22.00 4.42
C THR A 203 2.97 -23.01 3.30
N ALA A 204 2.82 -24.30 3.59
CA ALA A 204 2.94 -25.39 2.61
C ALA A 204 2.39 -25.02 1.20
N PRO A 205 3.14 -25.32 0.11
CA PRO A 205 2.87 -24.82 -1.25
C PRO A 205 1.48 -25.09 -1.83
N SER A 206 0.73 -26.05 -1.27
CA SER A 206 -0.48 -26.59 -1.89
C SER A 206 -1.73 -25.70 -1.83
N ALA A 207 -1.66 -24.50 -1.22
CA ALA A 207 -2.85 -23.69 -0.92
C ALA A 207 -2.80 -22.24 -1.43
N LYS A 208 -1.73 -21.79 -2.11
CA LYS A 208 -1.56 -20.38 -2.49
C LYS A 208 -1.26 -20.22 -3.99
N PRO A 209 -1.78 -19.16 -4.63
CA PRO A 209 -1.33 -18.78 -5.96
C PRO A 209 0.19 -18.58 -5.95
N GLU A 210 0.83 -18.93 -7.06
CA GLU A 210 2.25 -18.67 -7.26
C GLU A 210 2.53 -17.17 -7.16
N ILE A 211 3.58 -16.83 -6.41
CA ILE A 211 4.06 -15.45 -6.27
C ILE A 211 5.28 -15.29 -7.17
N PHE A 212 5.16 -14.44 -8.18
CA PHE A 212 6.23 -14.15 -9.14
C PHE A 212 7.19 -13.08 -8.65
N ARG A 213 6.67 -12.03 -8.02
CA ARG A 213 7.48 -10.89 -7.55
C ARG A 213 7.03 -10.41 -6.18
N VAL A 214 7.96 -9.85 -5.43
CA VAL A 214 7.77 -9.42 -4.03
C VAL A 214 8.44 -8.07 -3.81
N ASN A 215 8.10 -7.39 -2.72
CA ASN A 215 8.68 -6.11 -2.35
C ASN A 215 10.22 -6.22 -2.22
N ASN A 216 10.98 -5.33 -2.88
CA ASN A 216 12.45 -5.34 -2.86
C ASN A 216 13.07 -4.83 -1.54
N ARG A 217 12.24 -4.27 -0.65
CA ARG A 217 12.61 -3.60 0.60
C ARG A 217 13.60 -2.47 0.34
N ASP A 218 13.19 -1.57 -0.55
CA ASP A 218 13.98 -0.39 -0.87
C ASP A 218 14.05 0.56 0.33
N ASN A 219 15.26 1.04 0.65
CA ASN A 219 15.46 2.05 1.69
C ASN A 219 15.20 3.47 1.19
N LEU A 220 15.19 3.65 -0.13
CA LEU A 220 14.94 4.91 -0.81
C LEU A 220 13.77 4.72 -1.77
N VAL A 221 12.87 5.68 -1.79
CA VAL A 221 11.72 5.70 -2.69
C VAL A 221 11.69 7.01 -3.45
N PRO A 222 11.27 7.00 -4.73
CA PRO A 222 11.23 8.21 -5.53
C PRO A 222 10.05 9.08 -5.11
N VAL A 223 10.30 10.39 -5.02
CA VAL A 223 9.28 11.41 -4.75
C VAL A 223 9.46 12.55 -5.74
N TYR A 224 8.40 12.85 -6.48
CA TYR A 224 8.26 14.11 -7.22
C TYR A 224 7.40 15.06 -6.40
N SER A 225 7.96 16.21 -6.07
CA SER A 225 7.26 17.27 -5.33
C SER A 225 7.84 18.64 -5.71
N PRO A 226 7.10 19.73 -5.51
CA PRO A 226 7.59 21.07 -5.85
C PRO A 226 8.80 21.50 -5.01
N GLU A 227 8.95 20.90 -3.83
CA GLU A 227 10.09 21.09 -2.94
C GLU A 227 10.69 19.74 -2.55
N PRO A 228 12.00 19.66 -2.28
CA PRO A 228 12.64 18.41 -1.87
C PRO A 228 12.03 17.81 -0.60
N VAL A 229 11.85 16.49 -0.62
CA VAL A 229 11.37 15.70 0.52
C VAL A 229 12.49 14.74 0.93
N SER A 230 12.85 14.73 2.21
CA SER A 230 13.89 13.81 2.74
C SER A 230 13.29 12.54 3.33
N TYR A 231 12.12 12.65 3.98
CA TYR A 231 11.42 11.52 4.58
C TYR A 231 9.96 11.46 4.15
N ILE A 232 9.41 10.26 4.04
CA ILE A 232 7.97 10.06 3.74
C ILE A 232 7.05 10.77 4.75
N THR A 233 7.53 10.98 5.98
CA THR A 233 6.82 11.71 7.04
C THR A 233 6.68 13.20 6.75
N ASP A 234 7.51 13.76 5.88
CA ASP A 234 7.50 15.19 5.54
C ASP A 234 6.39 15.52 4.52
N ILE A 235 5.86 14.50 3.83
CA ILE A 235 4.82 14.65 2.79
C ILE A 235 3.52 15.20 3.37
N ALA A 236 3.08 14.70 4.53
CA ALA A 236 1.82 15.15 5.13
C ALA A 236 1.86 16.63 5.60
N PRO A 237 2.92 17.09 6.32
CA PRO A 237 3.14 18.50 6.58
C PRO A 237 3.18 19.36 5.31
N LEU A 238 3.87 18.88 4.27
CA LEU A 238 3.99 19.57 2.97
C LEU A 238 2.61 19.78 2.32
N ILE A 239 1.80 18.72 2.23
CA ILE A 239 0.41 18.80 1.73
C ILE A 239 -0.40 19.79 2.57
N SER A 240 -0.32 19.71 3.89
CA SER A 240 -1.08 20.60 4.78
C SER A 240 -0.69 22.07 4.60
N ARG A 241 0.57 22.37 4.27
CA ARG A 241 1.04 23.73 4.00
C ARG A 241 0.40 24.28 2.73
N TYR A 242 0.51 23.54 1.62
CA TYR A 242 -0.05 23.96 0.34
C TYR A 242 -1.56 24.20 0.40
N ILE A 243 -2.30 23.33 1.09
CA ILE A 243 -3.75 23.49 1.23
C ILE A 243 -4.09 24.68 2.12
N LYS A 244 -3.53 24.76 3.33
CA LYS A 244 -4.00 25.72 4.35
C LYS A 244 -3.40 27.11 4.22
N GLN A 245 -2.16 27.21 3.75
CA GLN A 245 -1.39 28.46 3.73
C GLN A 245 -1.34 29.06 2.33
N GLU A 246 -1.24 28.22 1.30
CA GLU A 246 -1.08 28.66 -0.09
C GLU A 246 -2.37 28.52 -0.92
N ASN A 247 -3.46 28.01 -0.31
CA ASN A 247 -4.77 27.83 -0.94
C ASN A 247 -4.69 27.05 -2.27
N ARG A 248 -3.85 26.00 -2.30
CA ARG A 248 -3.64 25.12 -3.45
C ARG A 248 -4.44 23.83 -3.27
N LYS A 249 -5.04 23.34 -4.35
CA LYS A 249 -5.54 21.96 -4.41
C LYS A 249 -4.36 21.01 -4.62
N VAL A 250 -4.28 19.92 -3.88
CA VAL A 250 -3.12 19.00 -3.88
C VAL A 250 -3.55 17.57 -4.20
N ALA A 251 -2.83 16.93 -5.12
CA ALA A 251 -3.01 15.52 -5.46
C ALA A 251 -1.81 14.71 -4.97
N LEU A 252 -2.03 13.83 -4.00
CA LEU A 252 -1.05 12.81 -3.63
C LEU A 252 -1.29 11.56 -4.50
N ILE A 253 -0.33 11.26 -5.35
CA ILE A 253 -0.37 10.18 -6.32
C ILE A 253 0.64 9.12 -5.87
N VAL A 254 0.15 7.93 -5.51
CA VAL A 254 0.96 6.83 -4.98
C VAL A 254 1.02 5.69 -5.99
N LEU A 255 2.23 5.28 -6.34
CA LEU A 255 2.51 4.27 -7.35
C LEU A 255 3.12 3.03 -6.69
N GLU A 256 2.34 1.97 -6.53
CA GLU A 256 2.85 0.74 -5.91
C GLU A 256 3.66 -0.09 -6.91
N GLY A 257 4.78 -0.66 -6.43
CA GLY A 257 5.68 -1.45 -7.27
C GLY A 257 6.57 -0.64 -8.21
N ILE A 258 6.65 0.69 -8.01
CA ILE A 258 7.54 1.62 -8.73
C ILE A 258 8.68 2.05 -7.80
N GLY A 259 9.91 1.68 -8.16
CA GLY A 259 11.12 2.10 -7.47
C GLY A 259 11.87 3.22 -8.19
N MET A 260 13.06 3.55 -7.68
CA MET A 260 13.92 4.62 -8.23
C MET A 260 14.21 4.43 -9.72
N ASP A 261 14.55 3.20 -10.15
CA ASP A 261 14.92 2.89 -11.53
C ASP A 261 13.74 2.94 -12.51
N ASP A 262 12.51 2.86 -11.98
CA ASP A 262 11.28 2.87 -12.77
C ASP A 262 10.68 4.28 -12.90
N PHE A 263 11.16 5.25 -12.12
CA PHE A 263 10.54 6.56 -11.97
C PHE A 263 11.05 7.52 -13.06
N GLN A 264 10.17 7.85 -14.02
CA GLN A 264 10.49 8.64 -15.21
C GLN A 264 9.60 9.87 -15.38
#